data_AF-A0A954V8C6-F1
#
_entry.id   AF-A0A954V8C6-F1
#
_cell.length_a   1.000
_cell.length_b   1.000
_cell.length_c   1.000
_cell.angle_alpha   90.00
_cell.angle_beta   90.00
_cell.angle_gamma   90.00
#
_symmetry.space_group_name_H-M   'P 1'
#
loop_
_entity.id
_entity.type
_entity.pdbx_description
1 polymer ?
#
loop_
_entity_poly.entity_id
_entity_poly.type
_entity_poly.pdbx_seq_one_letter_code
_entity_poly.pdbx_strand_id
1 'polypeptide(L)'
;MQSRTKLELRRRPPRTSNHVLPSIGPSTTLLLARRPQSRSAQFGFTVVELLVVIAIVGMRIALLLPAVNEARETARKTHCHNSIWQLGIATITYQETFGYFPPARLRSREWYQTECETSQPSWFARILDYFDCASVGSQWNYNATYEEHPAELREFAPEVFVCPSRRSLAQSIISSGEVTQTIVYPCGCMGFETVWLSSGVTGDYAGNHGDLTAFARIAGVARWPVAELHVACWTNAVASS
;
A
#
# COMPACT_ATOMS: atom_id res chain seq x y z
N MET A 1 28.50 -20.13 45.78
CA MET A 1 28.97 -21.00 44.67
C MET A 1 28.33 -20.52 43.39
N GLN A 2 29.18 -20.07 42.43
CA GLN A 2 29.04 -20.00 40.96
C GLN A 2 27.72 -19.53 40.33
N SER A 3 27.69 -18.75 39.24
CA SER A 3 28.67 -17.97 38.48
C SER A 3 27.84 -17.26 37.41
N ARG A 4 28.05 -15.95 37.24
CA ARG A 4 27.44 -15.11 36.19
C ARG A 4 28.18 -15.36 34.86
N THR A 5 27.46 -15.43 33.74
CA THR A 5 28.07 -15.37 32.39
C THR A 5 27.43 -14.25 31.58
N LYS A 6 28.09 -13.08 31.58
CA LYS A 6 27.84 -11.96 30.66
C LYS A 6 28.38 -12.34 29.28
N LEU A 7 27.53 -12.30 28.25
CA LEU A 7 27.95 -12.31 26.84
C LEU A 7 28.27 -10.87 26.41
N GLU A 8 29.56 -10.54 26.42
CA GLU A 8 30.13 -9.31 25.86
C GLU A 8 30.35 -9.48 24.34
N LEU A 9 29.53 -8.80 23.53
CA LEU A 9 29.74 -8.69 22.09
C LEU A 9 30.91 -7.71 21.81
N ARG A 10 32.05 -8.27 21.42
CA ARG A 10 33.29 -7.56 21.04
C ARG A 10 33.04 -6.58 19.88
N ARG A 11 33.18 -5.28 20.14
CA ARG A 11 33.31 -4.22 19.12
C ARG A 11 34.69 -4.31 18.45
N ARG A 12 34.75 -4.27 17.11
CA ARG A 12 36.00 -4.20 16.33
C ARG A 12 36.51 -2.74 16.26
N PRO A 13 37.82 -2.47 16.45
CA PRO A 13 38.38 -1.14 16.25
C PRO A 13 38.71 -0.85 14.77
N PRO A 14 38.84 0.44 14.38
CA PRO A 14 39.16 0.85 13.02
C PRO A 14 40.66 0.67 12.69
N ARG A 15 40.94 0.23 11.46
CA ARG A 15 42.29 -0.02 10.94
C ARG A 15 42.86 1.26 10.31
N THR A 16 43.72 1.96 11.03
CA THR A 16 44.54 3.05 10.50
C THR A 16 45.80 2.46 9.86
N SER A 17 46.09 2.83 8.62
CA SER A 17 47.30 2.40 7.90
C SER A 17 48.06 3.63 7.43
N ASN A 18 48.96 4.10 8.29
CA ASN A 18 49.99 5.07 7.93
C ASN A 18 51.19 4.30 7.36
N HIS A 19 51.38 4.34 6.04
CA HIS A 19 52.64 3.94 5.42
C HIS A 19 53.39 5.19 4.96
N VAL A 20 54.42 5.53 5.73
CA VAL A 20 55.49 6.44 5.36
C VAL A 20 56.54 5.64 4.59
N LEU A 21 56.96 6.14 3.43
CA LEU A 21 58.17 5.69 2.73
C LEU A 21 59.02 6.92 2.33
N PRO A 22 60.35 6.76 2.24
CA PRO A 22 61.32 7.82 2.48
C PRO A 22 61.65 8.65 1.23
N SER A 23 62.20 9.84 1.49
CA SER A 23 62.85 10.71 0.52
C SER A 23 64.24 10.18 0.14
N ILE A 24 64.55 10.11 -1.15
CA ILE A 24 65.92 10.11 -1.66
C ILE A 24 65.97 11.11 -2.81
N GLY A 25 66.84 12.11 -2.65
CA GLY A 25 67.15 13.16 -3.61
C GLY A 25 68.10 12.72 -4.73
N PRO A 26 68.78 13.66 -5.39
CA PRO A 26 68.77 13.77 -6.83
C PRO A 26 69.98 13.10 -7.50
N SER A 27 69.80 12.58 -8.70
CA SER A 27 70.90 12.34 -9.63
C SER A 27 70.45 12.63 -11.05
N THR A 28 70.97 13.76 -11.51
CA THR A 28 71.03 14.26 -12.87
C THR A 28 71.50 13.18 -13.84
N THR A 29 70.66 12.82 -14.79
CA THR A 29 71.11 12.36 -16.12
C THR A 29 70.16 12.96 -17.14
N LEU A 30 70.61 14.04 -17.76
CA LEU A 30 70.03 14.66 -18.94
C LEU A 30 70.11 13.65 -20.11
N LEU A 31 69.09 12.81 -20.25
CA LEU A 31 68.74 12.21 -21.53
C LEU A 31 67.62 13.04 -22.11
N LEU A 32 67.93 13.78 -23.19
CA LEU A 32 66.99 14.47 -24.06
C LEU A 32 66.05 13.43 -24.70
N ALA A 33 65.06 12.96 -23.95
CA ALA A 33 63.90 12.30 -24.52
C ALA A 33 63.02 13.40 -25.12
N ARG A 34 63.14 13.55 -26.43
CA ARG A 34 62.25 14.37 -27.27
C ARG A 34 60.81 13.93 -26.98
N ARG A 35 60.09 14.68 -26.15
CA ARG A 35 58.65 14.47 -25.91
C ARG A 35 57.98 14.47 -27.28
N PRO A 36 57.29 13.40 -27.71
CA PRO A 36 56.39 13.52 -28.84
C PRO A 36 55.39 14.60 -28.44
N GLN A 37 55.39 15.70 -29.19
CA GLN A 37 54.43 16.76 -29.04
C GLN A 37 53.07 16.10 -29.23
N SER A 38 52.34 15.87 -28.13
CA SER A 38 50.92 15.55 -28.17
C SER A 38 50.29 16.71 -28.91
N ARG A 39 50.12 16.54 -30.22
CA ARG A 39 49.24 17.40 -31.00
C ARG A 39 47.89 17.12 -30.38
N SER A 40 47.43 18.04 -29.52
CA SER A 40 46.02 18.13 -29.18
C SER A 40 45.31 18.34 -30.51
N ALA A 41 44.90 17.25 -31.14
CA ALA A 41 44.07 17.27 -32.31
C ALA A 41 42.77 17.92 -31.85
N GLN A 42 42.67 19.22 -32.05
CA GLN A 42 41.41 19.93 -31.94
C GLN A 42 40.57 19.44 -33.11
N PHE A 43 39.83 18.37 -32.88
CA PHE A 43 38.80 17.92 -33.80
C PHE A 43 37.70 18.99 -33.79
N GLY A 44 37.66 19.80 -34.85
CA GLY A 44 36.54 20.69 -35.10
C GLY A 44 35.31 19.84 -35.39
N PHE A 45 34.28 19.97 -34.56
CA PHE A 45 33.03 19.24 -34.74
C PHE A 45 32.29 19.83 -35.94
N THR A 46 32.03 19.00 -36.95
CA THR A 46 31.26 19.46 -38.11
C THR A 46 29.78 19.57 -37.73
N VAL A 47 29.08 20.56 -38.28
CA VAL A 47 27.62 20.73 -38.03
C VAL A 47 26.84 19.46 -38.39
N VAL A 48 27.32 18.73 -39.41
CA VAL A 48 26.75 17.45 -39.86
C VAL A 48 26.91 16.35 -38.81
N GLU A 49 28.07 16.24 -38.15
CA GLU A 49 28.27 15.27 -37.05
C GLU A 49 27.30 15.51 -35.90
N LEU A 50 27.06 16.78 -35.53
CA LEU A 50 26.08 17.10 -34.49
C LEU A 50 24.67 16.72 -34.90
N LEU A 51 24.30 17.02 -36.14
CA LEU A 51 22.97 16.74 -36.68
C LEU A 51 22.65 15.24 -36.70
N VAL A 52 23.62 14.38 -37.05
CA VAL A 52 23.41 12.93 -37.06
C VAL A 52 23.22 12.38 -35.64
N VAL A 53 24.00 12.86 -34.67
CA VAL A 53 23.89 12.40 -33.28
C VAL A 53 22.54 12.76 -32.69
N ILE A 54 22.09 14.00 -32.86
CA ILE A 54 20.77 14.41 -32.35
C ILE A 54 19.64 13.66 -33.08
N ALA A 55 19.79 13.33 -34.35
CA ALA A 55 18.81 12.53 -35.10
C ALA A 55 18.70 11.09 -34.54
N ILE A 56 19.82 10.44 -34.25
CA ILE A 56 19.83 9.08 -33.69
C ILE A 56 19.26 9.06 -32.27
N VAL A 57 19.66 10.01 -31.41
CA VAL A 57 19.14 10.13 -30.04
C VAL A 57 17.63 10.44 -30.06
N GLY A 58 17.19 11.34 -30.94
CA GLY A 58 15.77 11.67 -31.12
C GLY A 58 14.93 10.46 -31.53
N MET A 59 15.41 9.65 -32.48
CA MET A 59 14.73 8.42 -32.89
C MET A 59 14.66 7.40 -31.75
N ARG A 60 15.74 7.24 -30.96
CA ARG A 60 15.73 6.35 -29.80
C ARG A 60 14.69 6.79 -28.77
N ILE A 61 14.63 8.08 -28.44
CA ILE A 61 13.65 8.61 -27.48
C ILE A 61 12.21 8.46 -27.99
N ALA A 62 11.98 8.74 -29.29
CA ALA A 62 10.67 8.61 -29.91
C ALA A 62 10.11 7.17 -29.82
N LEU A 63 10.98 6.17 -29.95
CA LEU A 63 10.58 4.76 -29.83
C LEU A 63 10.48 4.28 -28.37
N LEU A 64 11.21 4.92 -27.44
CA LEU A 64 11.23 4.53 -26.03
C LEU A 64 10.06 5.10 -25.23
N LEU A 65 9.54 6.28 -25.58
CA LEU A 65 8.43 6.90 -24.85
C LEU A 65 7.17 6.00 -24.71
N PRO A 66 6.66 5.36 -25.78
CA PRO A 66 5.53 4.44 -25.64
C PRO A 66 5.88 3.22 -24.77
N ALA A 67 7.09 2.68 -24.92
CA ALA A 67 7.55 1.52 -24.15
C ALA A 67 7.67 1.82 -22.65
N VAL A 68 8.12 3.03 -22.27
CA VAL A 68 8.23 3.43 -20.85
C VAL A 68 6.85 3.56 -20.20
N ASN A 69 5.85 4.05 -20.92
CA ASN A 69 4.49 4.17 -20.41
C ASN A 69 3.84 2.80 -20.22
N GLU A 70 4.05 1.87 -21.16
CA GLU A 70 3.60 0.48 -21.03
C GLU A 70 4.28 -0.23 -19.85
N ALA A 71 5.59 -0.06 -19.69
CA ALA A 71 6.33 -0.63 -18.57
C ALA A 71 5.84 -0.09 -17.22
N ARG A 72 5.56 1.21 -17.13
CA ARG A 72 5.00 1.84 -15.91
C ARG A 72 3.63 1.28 -15.57
N GLU A 73 2.75 1.17 -16.55
CA GLU A 73 1.41 0.63 -16.30
C GLU A 73 1.44 -0.86 -15.95
N THR A 74 2.35 -1.62 -16.56
CA THR A 74 2.58 -3.03 -16.19
C THR A 74 3.05 -3.14 -14.74
N ALA A 75 3.99 -2.29 -14.31
CA ALA A 75 4.44 -2.26 -12.92
C ALA A 75 3.31 -1.92 -11.94
N ARG A 76 2.43 -0.97 -12.28
CA ARG A 76 1.25 -0.66 -11.45
C ARG A 76 0.26 -1.82 -11.41
N LYS A 77 0.00 -2.49 -12.53
CA LYS A 77 -0.85 -3.69 -12.59
C LYS A 77 -0.30 -4.83 -11.74
N THR A 78 1.01 -5.08 -11.82
CA THR A 78 1.68 -6.07 -10.97
C THR A 78 1.55 -5.71 -9.49
N HIS A 79 1.69 -4.44 -9.13
CA HIS A 79 1.45 -3.98 -7.77
C HIS A 79 0.00 -4.28 -7.33
N CYS A 80 -0.99 -3.97 -8.17
CA CYS A 80 -2.39 -4.24 -7.82
C CYS A 80 -2.69 -5.75 -7.67
N HIS A 81 -2.08 -6.61 -8.48
CA HIS A 81 -2.20 -8.07 -8.31
C HIS A 81 -1.58 -8.55 -6.99
N ASN A 82 -0.42 -8.02 -6.63
CA ASN A 82 0.24 -8.36 -5.37
C ASN A 82 -0.59 -7.92 -4.16
N SER A 83 -1.22 -6.75 -4.23
CA SER A 83 -2.12 -6.27 -3.19
C SER A 83 -3.31 -7.21 -2.98
N ILE A 84 -3.98 -7.64 -4.05
CA ILE A 84 -5.09 -8.63 -3.95
C ILE A 84 -4.61 -9.93 -3.29
N TRP A 85 -3.42 -10.40 -3.68
CA TRP A 85 -2.86 -11.62 -3.12
C TRP A 85 -2.56 -11.49 -1.61
N GLN A 86 -1.98 -10.36 -1.19
CA GLN A 86 -1.75 -10.07 0.23
C GLN A 86 -3.06 -10.01 1.02
N LEU A 87 -4.11 -9.38 0.47
CA LEU A 87 -5.44 -9.37 1.11
C LEU A 87 -6.07 -10.75 1.21
N GLY A 88 -5.89 -11.58 0.18
CA GLY A 88 -6.34 -12.97 0.17
C GLY A 88 -5.68 -13.78 1.28
N ILE A 89 -4.36 -13.65 1.43
CA ILE A 89 -3.62 -14.32 2.51
C ILE A 89 -4.06 -13.82 3.87
N ALA A 90 -4.10 -12.51 4.09
CA ALA A 90 -4.52 -11.94 5.37
C ALA A 90 -5.91 -12.43 5.78
N THR A 91 -6.82 -12.53 4.81
CA THR A 91 -8.18 -13.06 5.01
C THR A 91 -8.19 -14.54 5.39
N ILE A 92 -7.35 -15.36 4.74
CA ILE A 92 -7.22 -16.79 5.07
C ILE A 92 -6.57 -16.97 6.44
N THR A 93 -5.51 -16.23 6.76
CA THR A 93 -4.85 -16.30 8.07
C THR A 93 -5.79 -15.88 9.20
N TYR A 94 -6.65 -14.88 8.98
CA TYR A 94 -7.74 -14.55 9.89
C TYR A 94 -8.66 -15.77 10.09
N GLN A 95 -9.07 -16.43 9.00
CA GLN A 95 -9.96 -17.59 9.06
C GLN A 95 -9.31 -18.80 9.75
N GLU A 96 -8.01 -19.03 9.56
CA GLU A 96 -7.26 -20.08 10.27
C GLU A 96 -7.19 -19.80 11.77
N THR A 97 -7.06 -18.53 12.16
CA THR A 97 -6.94 -18.11 13.57
C THR A 97 -8.28 -18.17 14.31
N PHE A 98 -9.36 -17.68 13.68
CA PHE A 98 -10.67 -17.55 14.32
C PHE A 98 -11.68 -18.64 13.92
N GLY A 99 -11.40 -19.43 12.88
CA GLY A 99 -12.27 -20.49 12.37
C GLY A 99 -13.42 -20.01 11.48
N TYR A 100 -13.44 -18.74 11.07
CA TYR A 100 -14.44 -18.13 10.18
C TYR A 100 -13.85 -16.94 9.41
N PHE A 101 -14.40 -16.64 8.23
CA PHE A 101 -13.95 -15.48 7.43
C PHE A 101 -14.36 -14.15 8.08
N PRO A 102 -13.52 -13.10 7.98
CA PRO A 102 -13.79 -11.83 8.63
C PRO A 102 -15.12 -11.24 8.11
N PRO A 103 -16.07 -10.89 9.00
CA PRO A 103 -17.37 -10.34 8.62
C PRO A 103 -17.21 -8.94 8.01
N ALA A 104 -17.99 -8.62 6.98
CA ALA A 104 -17.97 -7.30 6.33
C ALA A 104 -18.05 -6.16 7.34
N ARG A 105 -19.08 -6.21 8.18
CA ARG A 105 -19.26 -5.44 9.42
C ARG A 105 -20.14 -6.27 10.35
N LEU A 106 -20.03 -6.04 11.66
CA LEU A 106 -20.96 -6.59 12.64
C LEU A 106 -21.87 -5.47 13.15
N ARG A 107 -23.15 -5.78 13.36
CA ARG A 107 -24.13 -4.85 13.94
C ARG A 107 -24.60 -5.40 15.28
N SER A 108 -24.87 -4.52 16.24
CA SER A 108 -25.59 -4.92 17.45
C SER A 108 -27.03 -5.31 17.06
N ARG A 109 -27.61 -6.28 17.78
CA ARG A 109 -28.96 -6.80 17.54
C ARG A 109 -30.04 -5.88 18.09
N GLU A 110 -29.68 -5.00 19.02
CA GLU A 110 -30.61 -3.96 19.47
C GLU A 110 -30.98 -3.12 18.25
N TRP A 111 -32.27 -2.83 18.11
CA TRP A 111 -32.88 -1.90 17.14
C TRP A 111 -32.59 -2.16 15.63
N TYR A 112 -33.57 -2.76 14.94
CA TYR A 112 -33.80 -2.58 13.49
C TYR A 112 -34.05 -1.10 13.18
N GLN A 113 -33.01 -0.29 13.21
CA GLN A 113 -33.04 0.99 12.52
C GLN A 113 -32.12 0.87 11.31
N THR A 114 -32.73 1.24 10.20
CA THR A 114 -32.28 1.16 8.81
C THR A 114 -30.98 1.91 8.51
N GLU A 115 -30.37 2.55 9.50
CA GLU A 115 -29.16 3.34 9.36
C GLU A 115 -27.93 2.44 9.40
N CYS A 116 -27.16 2.42 8.31
CA CYS A 116 -25.88 1.71 8.17
C CYS A 116 -24.76 2.21 9.10
N GLU A 117 -25.08 3.14 10.01
CA GLU A 117 -24.13 4.01 10.73
C GLU A 117 -23.56 3.37 12.01
N THR A 118 -24.28 2.48 12.70
CA THR A 118 -23.82 1.94 14.01
C THR A 118 -23.16 0.55 13.92
N SER A 119 -22.32 0.36 12.90
CA SER A 119 -21.65 -0.92 12.69
C SER A 119 -20.23 -0.93 13.25
N GLN A 120 -19.80 -2.07 13.79
CA GLN A 120 -18.43 -2.31 14.23
C GLN A 120 -17.45 -2.12 13.06
N PRO A 121 -16.13 -1.96 13.35
CA PRO A 121 -15.11 -1.86 12.33
C PRO A 121 -15.22 -2.95 11.25
N SER A 122 -14.94 -2.54 10.01
CA SER A 122 -15.09 -3.41 8.85
C SER A 122 -14.07 -4.54 8.83
N TRP A 123 -14.29 -5.50 7.94
CA TRP A 123 -13.33 -6.59 7.70
C TRP A 123 -11.91 -6.07 7.40
N PHE A 124 -11.78 -4.90 6.76
CA PHE A 124 -10.49 -4.26 6.50
C PHE A 124 -9.70 -4.00 7.79
N ALA A 125 -10.36 -3.46 8.83
CA ALA A 125 -9.71 -3.24 10.12
C ALA A 125 -9.25 -4.57 10.74
N ARG A 126 -10.09 -5.61 10.65
CA ARG A 126 -9.85 -6.94 11.23
C ARG A 126 -8.69 -7.70 10.61
N ILE A 127 -8.36 -7.40 9.34
CA ILE A 127 -7.25 -8.04 8.66
C ILE A 127 -5.92 -7.26 8.78
N LEU A 128 -5.92 -6.05 9.33
CA LEU A 128 -4.71 -5.21 9.49
C LEU A 128 -3.58 -5.93 10.24
N ASP A 129 -3.94 -6.78 11.21
CA ASP A 129 -2.98 -7.55 12.01
C ASP A 129 -2.24 -8.64 11.23
N TYR A 130 -2.72 -8.98 10.03
CA TYR A 130 -2.23 -10.11 9.23
C TYR A 130 -1.37 -9.67 8.03
N PHE A 131 -0.94 -8.41 8.02
CA PHE A 131 0.09 -7.88 7.10
C PHE A 131 0.90 -6.78 7.81
N ASP A 132 1.71 -6.00 7.08
CA ASP A 132 2.66 -5.00 7.61
C ASP A 132 2.01 -3.79 8.33
N CYS A 133 0.81 -3.93 8.90
CA CYS A 133 0.04 -2.92 9.61
C CYS A 133 -0.45 -3.38 11.01
N ALA A 134 0.14 -4.42 11.59
CA ALA A 134 -0.30 -4.98 12.87
C ALA A 134 -0.24 -4.01 14.06
N SER A 135 0.68 -3.04 14.05
CA SER A 135 0.72 -2.00 15.09
C SER A 135 -0.54 -1.12 15.06
N VAL A 136 -1.15 -0.93 13.88
CA VAL A 136 -2.39 -0.16 13.72
C VAL A 136 -3.61 -1.06 13.94
N GLY A 137 -3.56 -2.30 13.44
CA GLY A 137 -4.64 -3.28 13.65
C GLY A 137 -4.96 -3.51 15.13
N SER A 138 -3.94 -3.62 15.98
CA SER A 138 -4.08 -3.80 17.43
C SER A 138 -4.74 -2.62 18.18
N GLN A 139 -4.82 -1.44 17.58
CA GLN A 139 -5.45 -0.26 18.19
C GLN A 139 -6.97 -0.23 18.01
N TRP A 140 -7.51 -1.06 17.12
CA TRP A 140 -8.94 -1.14 16.88
C TRP A 140 -9.66 -1.87 18.01
N ASN A 141 -10.71 -1.24 18.56
CA ASN A 141 -11.63 -1.88 19.47
C ASN A 141 -12.81 -2.47 18.69
N TYR A 142 -12.74 -3.76 18.39
CA TYR A 142 -13.78 -4.44 17.61
C TYR A 142 -15.13 -4.61 18.33
N ASN A 143 -15.23 -4.25 19.61
CA ASN A 143 -16.51 -4.22 20.35
C ASN A 143 -17.19 -2.85 20.31
N ALA A 144 -16.44 -1.80 19.99
CA ALA A 144 -16.95 -0.43 19.86
C ALA A 144 -17.56 -0.18 18.47
N THR A 145 -18.38 0.87 18.36
CA THR A 145 -18.86 1.34 17.06
C THR A 145 -17.70 1.92 16.24
N TYR A 146 -17.79 1.88 14.92
CA TYR A 146 -16.75 2.45 14.05
C TYR A 146 -16.45 3.91 14.40
N GLU A 147 -17.47 4.71 14.69
CA GLU A 147 -17.39 6.16 14.91
C GLU A 147 -16.70 6.55 16.22
N GLU A 148 -16.72 5.67 17.23
CA GLU A 148 -16.01 5.88 18.50
C GLU A 148 -14.47 5.87 18.35
N HIS A 149 -13.96 5.45 17.19
CA HIS A 149 -12.53 5.41 16.93
C HIS A 149 -12.00 6.79 16.49
N PRO A 150 -10.75 7.15 16.86
CA PRO A 150 -10.14 8.40 16.45
C PRO A 150 -10.01 8.50 14.92
N ALA A 151 -10.12 9.72 14.39
CA ALA A 151 -10.07 9.96 12.94
C ALA A 151 -8.76 9.47 12.32
N GLU A 152 -7.65 9.61 13.04
CA GLU A 152 -6.32 9.15 12.60
C GLU A 152 -6.29 7.64 12.35
N LEU A 153 -7.03 6.87 13.16
CA LEU A 153 -7.13 5.42 13.00
C LEU A 153 -8.08 5.05 11.86
N ARG A 154 -9.18 5.80 11.71
CA ARG A 154 -10.18 5.60 10.65
C ARG A 154 -9.64 5.97 9.26
N GLU A 155 -8.80 7.00 9.18
CA GLU A 155 -8.23 7.55 7.95
C GLU A 155 -6.87 6.92 7.59
N PHE A 156 -6.38 5.95 8.38
CA PHE A 156 -5.16 5.22 8.07
C PHE A 156 -5.36 4.34 6.83
N ALA A 157 -4.67 4.68 5.73
CA ALA A 157 -4.78 4.02 4.43
C ALA A 157 -3.50 3.22 4.09
N PRO A 158 -3.47 1.90 4.32
CA PRO A 158 -2.43 1.03 3.79
C PRO A 158 -2.37 1.05 2.26
N GLU A 159 -1.15 1.05 1.71
CA GLU A 159 -0.93 0.88 0.26
C GLU A 159 -1.59 -0.37 -0.32
N VAL A 160 -1.62 -1.45 0.48
CA VAL A 160 -2.23 -2.73 0.07
C VAL A 160 -3.73 -2.64 -0.20
N PHE A 161 -4.43 -1.59 0.26
CA PHE A 161 -5.86 -1.41 -0.02
C PHE A 161 -6.15 -0.65 -1.32
N VAL A 162 -5.15 0.01 -1.91
CA VAL A 162 -5.34 0.91 -3.06
C VAL A 162 -4.57 0.41 -4.27
N CYS A 163 -5.23 0.42 -5.43
CA CYS A 163 -4.60 0.10 -6.70
C CYS A 163 -4.09 1.40 -7.34
N PRO A 164 -2.76 1.59 -7.51
CA PRO A 164 -2.20 2.81 -8.11
C PRO A 164 -2.59 3.03 -9.58
N SER A 165 -3.11 2.00 -10.28
CA SER A 165 -3.73 2.17 -11.61
C SER A 165 -5.12 2.79 -11.55
N ARG A 166 -5.78 2.79 -10.39
CA ARG A 166 -7.14 3.31 -10.17
C ARG A 166 -7.13 4.70 -9.54
N ARG A 167 -6.44 4.87 -8.41
CA ARG A 167 -6.37 6.14 -7.69
C ARG A 167 -5.14 6.24 -6.78
N SER A 168 -4.88 7.44 -6.29
CA SER A 168 -3.85 7.69 -5.28
C SER A 168 -4.38 7.40 -3.86
N LEU A 169 -3.47 7.16 -2.90
CA LEU A 169 -3.83 6.97 -1.48
C LEU A 169 -4.64 8.13 -0.91
N ALA A 170 -4.28 9.37 -1.22
CA ALA A 170 -4.99 10.54 -0.73
C ALA A 170 -6.46 10.58 -1.19
N GLN A 171 -6.74 10.06 -2.39
CA GLN A 171 -8.10 9.96 -2.95
C GLN A 171 -8.89 8.77 -2.37
N SER A 172 -8.25 7.91 -1.58
CA SER A 172 -8.94 6.81 -0.88
C SER A 172 -9.54 7.21 0.45
N ILE A 173 -9.10 8.36 0.99
CA ILE A 173 -9.57 8.91 2.26
C ILE A 173 -10.81 9.76 2.00
N ILE A 174 -11.89 9.43 2.72
CA ILE A 174 -13.17 10.14 2.68
C ILE A 174 -13.29 10.95 3.97
N SER A 175 -13.49 12.25 3.83
CA SER A 175 -13.77 13.14 4.94
C SER A 175 -15.19 12.91 5.49
N SER A 176 -15.38 13.20 6.77
CA SER A 176 -16.71 13.12 7.39
C SER A 176 -17.64 14.15 6.77
N GLY A 177 -18.87 13.77 6.46
CA GLY A 177 -19.85 14.68 5.88
C GLY A 177 -21.11 13.99 5.41
N GLU A 178 -22.07 14.82 5.01
CA GLU A 178 -23.33 14.38 4.45
C GLU A 178 -23.14 13.99 2.97
N VAL A 179 -23.47 12.75 2.63
CA VAL A 179 -23.33 12.20 1.28
C VAL A 179 -24.68 11.74 0.77
N THR A 180 -25.10 12.31 -0.36
CA THR A 180 -26.29 11.87 -1.07
C THR A 180 -25.93 10.77 -2.07
N GLN A 181 -26.41 9.56 -1.83
CA GLN A 181 -26.23 8.40 -2.69
C GLN A 181 -27.47 8.13 -3.54
N THR A 182 -27.26 7.72 -4.79
CA THR A 182 -28.34 7.22 -5.64
C THR A 182 -28.58 5.75 -5.34
N ILE A 183 -29.81 5.41 -4.96
CA ILE A 183 -30.24 4.04 -4.69
C ILE A 183 -31.15 3.58 -5.81
N VAL A 184 -30.87 2.39 -6.34
CA VAL A 184 -31.78 1.70 -7.25
C VAL A 184 -32.60 0.72 -6.43
N TYR A 185 -33.88 1.01 -6.26
CA TYR A 185 -34.81 0.11 -5.57
C TYR A 185 -35.02 -1.17 -6.39
N PRO A 186 -35.48 -2.28 -5.78
CA PRO A 186 -35.75 -3.53 -6.50
C PRO A 186 -36.73 -3.39 -7.68
N CYS A 187 -37.58 -2.37 -7.67
CA CYS A 187 -38.48 -2.02 -8.78
C CYS A 187 -37.77 -1.31 -9.96
N GLY A 188 -36.46 -1.08 -9.89
CA GLY A 188 -35.67 -0.35 -10.90
C GLY A 188 -35.81 1.17 -10.82
N CYS A 189 -36.64 1.70 -9.92
CA CYS A 189 -36.76 3.14 -9.68
C CYS A 189 -35.50 3.67 -8.99
N MET A 190 -35.05 4.86 -9.40
CA MET A 190 -33.99 5.58 -8.70
C MET A 190 -34.58 6.46 -7.61
N GLY A 191 -33.95 6.44 -6.43
CA GLY A 191 -34.15 7.44 -5.39
C GLY A 191 -32.82 7.97 -4.89
N PHE A 192 -32.90 8.96 -4.02
CA PHE A 192 -31.75 9.53 -3.33
C PHE A 192 -31.92 9.27 -1.84
N GLU A 193 -30.85 8.81 -1.21
CA GLU A 193 -30.74 8.74 0.24
C GLU A 193 -29.56 9.61 0.64
N THR A 194 -29.77 10.44 1.65
CA THR A 194 -28.70 11.23 2.24
C THR A 194 -28.31 10.60 3.56
N VAL A 195 -27.06 10.20 3.68
CA VAL A 195 -26.49 9.54 4.86
C VAL A 195 -25.33 10.38 5.40
N TRP A 196 -25.11 10.33 6.71
CA TRP A 196 -23.92 10.90 7.30
C TRP A 196 -22.81 9.86 7.28
N LEU A 197 -21.71 10.18 6.61
CA LEU A 197 -20.53 9.33 6.61
C LEU A 197 -19.53 9.87 7.62
N SER A 198 -19.13 9.01 8.57
CA SER A 198 -17.91 9.19 9.35
C SER A 198 -16.68 9.05 8.45
N SER A 199 -15.62 9.83 8.73
CA SER A 199 -14.40 9.77 7.90
C SER A 199 -13.77 8.37 7.91
N GLY A 200 -13.10 8.02 6.83
CA GLY A 200 -12.57 6.67 6.67
C GLY A 200 -11.81 6.45 5.38
N VAL A 201 -11.24 5.26 5.25
CA VAL A 201 -10.55 4.82 4.04
C VAL A 201 -11.38 3.82 3.26
N THR A 202 -11.31 3.91 1.94
CA THR A 202 -11.92 2.94 1.02
C THR A 202 -10.86 2.10 0.35
N GLY A 203 -11.14 0.80 0.20
CA GLY A 203 -10.32 -0.11 -0.60
C GLY A 203 -10.76 -0.17 -2.07
N ASP A 204 -9.85 -0.51 -2.96
CA ASP A 204 -10.11 -0.67 -4.40
C ASP A 204 -10.48 -2.11 -4.81
N TYR A 205 -10.31 -3.05 -3.88
CA TYR A 205 -10.48 -4.48 -4.11
C TYR A 205 -11.82 -4.99 -3.57
N ALA A 206 -12.25 -6.15 -4.07
CA ALA A 206 -13.55 -6.73 -3.75
C ALA A 206 -13.80 -6.85 -2.24
N GLY A 207 -15.02 -6.54 -1.81
CA GLY A 207 -15.43 -6.65 -0.42
C GLY A 207 -15.61 -8.10 0.02
N ASN A 208 -15.25 -8.39 1.27
CA ASN A 208 -15.54 -9.66 1.91
C ASN A 208 -16.84 -9.51 2.73
N HIS A 209 -17.91 -10.20 2.36
CA HIS A 209 -19.15 -10.26 3.16
C HIS A 209 -18.99 -11.10 4.44
N GLY A 210 -17.99 -11.97 4.47
CA GLY A 210 -17.66 -12.86 5.57
C GLY A 210 -18.71 -13.95 5.81
N ASP A 211 -18.54 -14.66 6.92
CA ASP A 211 -19.49 -15.64 7.38
C ASP A 211 -20.47 -15.00 8.37
N LEU A 212 -21.73 -14.82 7.94
CA LEU A 212 -22.81 -14.28 8.77
C LEU A 212 -23.13 -15.17 9.99
N THR A 213 -22.62 -16.40 10.04
CA THR A 213 -22.77 -17.30 11.20
C THR A 213 -21.72 -17.09 12.29
N ALA A 214 -20.72 -16.23 12.12
CA ALA A 214 -19.79 -15.87 13.20
C ALA A 214 -20.52 -15.31 14.44
N PHE A 215 -21.62 -14.58 14.22
CA PHE A 215 -22.47 -14.07 15.31
C PHE A 215 -23.17 -15.20 16.09
N ALA A 216 -23.53 -16.31 15.43
CA ALA A 216 -24.10 -17.48 16.07
C ALA A 216 -23.13 -18.15 17.05
N ARG A 217 -21.82 -18.10 16.78
CA ARG A 217 -20.79 -18.69 17.66
C ARG A 217 -20.38 -17.77 18.81
N ILE A 218 -20.23 -16.46 18.56
CA ILE A 218 -19.88 -15.49 19.61
C ILE A 218 -21.03 -15.27 20.59
N ALA A 219 -22.29 -15.34 20.12
CA ALA A 219 -23.48 -15.15 20.95
C ALA A 219 -24.14 -16.46 21.45
N GLY A 220 -23.59 -17.64 21.12
CA GLY A 220 -24.16 -18.94 21.53
C GLY A 220 -25.54 -19.28 20.93
N VAL A 221 -25.93 -18.67 19.81
CA VAL A 221 -27.26 -18.83 19.19
C VAL A 221 -27.17 -19.69 17.94
N ALA A 222 -27.98 -20.76 17.85
CA ALA A 222 -28.01 -21.65 16.69
C ALA A 222 -28.48 -20.95 15.40
N ARG A 223 -27.62 -20.96 14.38
CA ARG A 223 -27.84 -20.92 12.92
C ARG A 223 -29.12 -20.21 12.42
N TRP A 224 -28.96 -18.99 11.87
CA TRP A 224 -30.01 -18.30 11.11
C TRP A 224 -29.99 -18.69 9.61
N PRO A 225 -31.15 -18.73 8.94
CA PRO A 225 -31.25 -18.92 7.49
C PRO A 225 -30.75 -17.67 6.76
N VAL A 226 -29.80 -17.89 5.86
CA VAL A 226 -29.01 -16.92 5.06
C VAL A 226 -29.82 -16.04 4.08
N ALA A 227 -31.15 -16.06 4.10
CA ALA A 227 -31.97 -15.54 3.00
C ALA A 227 -32.54 -14.12 3.20
N GLU A 228 -32.46 -13.51 4.38
CA GLU A 228 -33.17 -12.25 4.68
C GLU A 228 -32.29 -11.08 5.18
N LEU A 229 -30.96 -11.19 5.11
CA LEU A 229 -30.08 -10.03 5.25
C LEU A 229 -30.03 -9.27 3.91
N HIS A 230 -31.13 -8.58 3.63
CA HIS A 230 -31.30 -7.62 2.53
C HIS A 230 -30.05 -6.76 2.33
N VAL A 231 -29.40 -6.91 1.17
CA VAL A 231 -29.17 -5.93 0.07
C VAL A 231 -28.97 -4.42 0.40
N ALA A 232 -29.32 -3.91 1.57
CA ALA A 232 -29.22 -2.48 1.93
C ALA A 232 -27.81 -2.03 2.37
N CYS A 233 -26.90 -2.94 2.70
CA CYS A 233 -25.52 -2.59 3.10
C CYS A 233 -24.51 -2.65 1.94
N TRP A 234 -25.00 -2.64 0.69
CA TRP A 234 -24.18 -2.77 -0.52
C TRP A 234 -23.44 -1.50 -0.92
N THR A 235 -23.73 -0.33 -0.33
CA THR A 235 -23.16 0.95 -0.82
C THR A 235 -22.04 1.54 0.06
N ASN A 236 -21.93 1.20 1.35
CA ASN A 236 -20.87 1.75 2.19
C ASN A 236 -19.54 0.96 2.18
N ALA A 237 -19.42 -0.07 1.32
CA ALA A 237 -18.19 -0.83 1.10
C ALA A 237 -17.57 -0.58 -0.29
N VAL A 238 -18.25 0.20 -1.13
CA VAL A 238 -17.76 0.63 -2.44
C VAL A 238 -18.20 2.08 -2.64
N ALA A 239 -17.62 3.01 -1.88
CA ALA A 239 -17.51 4.38 -2.39
C ALA A 239 -16.42 4.36 -3.48
N SER A 240 -16.80 3.72 -4.59
CA SER A 240 -16.33 4.05 -5.92
C SER A 240 -17.02 5.34 -6.33
N SER A 241 -16.34 6.44 -6.12
CA SER A 241 -16.38 7.58 -7.03
C SER A 241 -14.95 7.95 -7.39
#